data_AF-A0A423T0C0-F1
#
_entry.id   AF-A0A423T0C0-F1
#
_cell.length_a   1.000
_cell.length_b   1.000
_cell.length_c   1.000
_cell.angle_alpha   90.00
_cell.angle_beta   90.00
_cell.angle_gamma   90.00
#
_symmetry.space_group_name_H-M   'P 1'
#
loop_
_entity.id
_entity.type
_entity.pdbx_description
1 polymer ?
#
loop_
_entity_poly.entity_id
_entity_poly.type
_entity_poly.pdbx_seq_one_letter_code
_entity_poly.pdbx_strand_id
1 'polypeptide(L)'
;MGNKKCVKLSSFGSLHHFRKEKKPAGGGTRCLQCPIETKCPYSAKKIYLDPAPTKPRWPMSPVCDIEDGPGGYLANLTKALETGPYGKCVYEVDNDVCDNQVVNFEFSDGATATLTMVAFTEHLCSRKAIVYGTHGQLTWDESKGHFVEHYDFLSQSTTIHESDVPPPLNWGHGGADYFLMKSFVEAVAAGDKDCILSGPKVSLETHLLTFAAEESRLSGAIVKPSEDPRWAVR
;
A
#
# COMPACT_ATOMS: atom_id res chain seq x y z
N MET A 1 -9.54 -14.80 6.26
CA MET A 1 -8.34 -15.49 6.78
C MET A 1 -8.25 -16.83 6.06
N GLY A 2 -7.30 -17.02 5.15
CA GLY A 2 -7.33 -18.17 4.23
C GLY A 2 -8.64 -18.19 3.42
N ASN A 3 -9.32 -19.34 3.38
CA ASN A 3 -10.59 -19.55 2.66
C ASN A 3 -11.86 -19.16 3.46
N LYS A 4 -11.71 -18.49 4.60
CA LYS A 4 -12.82 -18.14 5.50
C LYS A 4 -13.45 -16.81 5.11
N LYS A 5 -14.78 -16.78 5.06
CA LYS A 5 -15.57 -15.59 4.71
C LYS A 5 -15.53 -14.56 5.84
N CYS A 6 -15.39 -13.28 5.50
CA CYS A 6 -15.58 -12.20 6.46
C CYS A 6 -17.08 -12.05 6.75
N VAL A 7 -17.46 -12.16 8.03
CA VAL A 7 -18.86 -12.08 8.46
C VAL A 7 -19.26 -10.66 8.80
N LYS A 8 -18.37 -9.90 9.45
CA LYS A 8 -18.58 -8.50 9.78
C LYS A 8 -17.26 -7.76 9.91
N LEU A 9 -17.32 -6.45 9.70
CA LEU A 9 -16.18 -5.56 9.82
C LEU A 9 -16.57 -4.21 10.41
N SER A 10 -15.57 -3.53 10.95
CA SER A 10 -15.65 -2.13 11.37
C SER A 10 -14.44 -1.36 10.86
N SER A 11 -14.61 -0.10 10.50
CA SER A 11 -13.59 0.72 9.87
C SER A 11 -13.62 2.12 10.46
N PHE A 12 -12.45 2.61 10.86
CA PHE A 12 -12.27 3.95 11.41
C PHE A 12 -11.11 4.61 10.69
N GLY A 13 -11.34 5.80 10.14
CA GLY A 13 -10.31 6.52 9.42
C GLY A 13 -10.81 7.85 8.91
N SER A 14 -9.88 8.78 8.74
CA SER A 14 -10.19 10.10 8.20
C SER A 14 -8.94 10.72 7.59
N LEU A 15 -9.13 11.71 6.72
CA LEU A 15 -8.08 12.66 6.38
C LEU A 15 -7.94 13.67 7.52
N HIS A 16 -6.93 13.52 8.38
CA HIS A 16 -6.75 14.39 9.55
C HIS A 16 -5.79 15.56 9.33
N HIS A 17 -4.71 15.33 8.59
CA HIS A 17 -3.56 16.21 8.48
C HIS A 17 -3.49 16.93 7.15
N PHE A 18 -3.62 16.26 6.00
CA PHE A 18 -3.48 16.92 4.69
C PHE A 18 -4.74 17.69 4.28
N ARG A 19 -5.15 18.64 5.12
CA ARG A 19 -6.31 19.53 4.93
C ARG A 19 -5.88 20.99 4.94
N LYS A 20 -6.63 21.85 4.28
CA LYS A 20 -6.29 23.27 4.12
C LYS A 20 -6.05 23.99 5.46
N GLU A 21 -6.80 23.66 6.50
CA GLU A 21 -6.71 24.26 7.84
C GLU A 21 -5.42 23.86 8.58
N LYS A 22 -4.78 22.76 8.17
CA LYS A 22 -3.52 22.26 8.74
C LYS A 22 -2.29 22.78 7.98
N LYS A 23 -2.50 23.52 6.89
CA LYS A 23 -1.43 24.11 6.11
C LYS A 23 -0.56 25.01 6.99
N PRO A 24 0.78 24.83 6.99
CA PRO A 24 1.66 25.71 7.77
C PRO A 24 1.58 27.16 7.28
N ALA A 25 1.65 28.11 8.23
CA ALA A 25 1.68 29.53 7.93
C ALA A 25 2.86 29.88 6.99
N GLY A 26 2.60 30.71 5.98
CA GLY A 26 3.58 31.03 4.94
C GLY A 26 3.78 29.95 3.87
N GLY A 27 3.03 28.84 3.94
CA GLY A 27 3.02 27.82 2.91
C GLY A 27 2.51 28.35 1.56
N GLY A 28 3.28 28.10 0.49
CA GLY A 28 2.88 28.38 -0.89
C GLY A 28 1.82 27.40 -1.41
N THR A 29 1.40 27.57 -2.66
CA THR A 29 0.46 26.67 -3.35
C THR A 29 1.16 25.61 -4.20
N ARG A 30 2.46 25.80 -4.48
CA ARG A 30 3.33 24.87 -5.20
C ARG A 30 4.66 24.73 -4.48
N CYS A 31 5.19 23.50 -4.43
CA CYS A 31 6.36 23.18 -3.62
C CYS A 31 7.64 23.85 -4.13
N LEU A 32 7.84 23.94 -5.45
CA LEU A 32 9.07 24.51 -6.02
C LEU A 32 9.22 26.02 -5.79
N GLN A 33 8.12 26.72 -5.50
CA GLN A 33 8.07 28.15 -5.19
C GLN A 33 7.64 28.42 -3.75
N CYS A 34 7.61 27.39 -2.89
CA CYS A 34 7.08 27.52 -1.54
C CYS A 34 8.08 28.23 -0.60
N PRO A 35 7.70 29.35 0.07
CA PRO A 35 8.62 30.08 0.94
C PRO A 35 9.17 29.28 2.13
N ILE A 36 8.45 28.25 2.57
CA ILE A 36 8.80 27.41 3.71
C ILE A 36 9.35 26.04 3.29
N GLU A 37 9.62 25.82 2.01
CA GLU A 37 9.99 24.53 1.41
C GLU A 37 11.05 23.78 2.23
N THR A 38 12.12 24.47 2.63
CA THR A 38 13.25 23.88 3.36
C THR A 38 12.87 23.30 4.72
N LYS A 39 11.81 23.84 5.35
CA LYS A 39 11.28 23.40 6.66
C LYS A 39 10.07 22.46 6.53
N CYS A 40 9.58 22.21 5.32
CA CYS A 40 8.44 21.34 5.09
C CYS A 40 8.88 19.87 4.98
N PRO A 41 8.25 18.93 5.72
CA PRO A 41 8.50 17.49 5.52
C PRO A 41 7.86 16.95 4.24
N TYR A 42 6.84 17.64 3.70
CA TYR A 42 6.08 17.24 2.51
C TYR A 42 6.48 18.02 1.25
N SER A 43 7.71 18.54 1.22
CA SER A 43 8.22 19.24 0.03
C SER A 43 8.39 18.25 -1.13
N ALA A 44 7.68 18.48 -2.24
CA ALA A 44 7.86 17.71 -3.46
C ALA A 44 9.31 17.81 -3.99
N LYS A 45 10.00 18.93 -3.77
CA LYS A 45 11.43 19.06 -4.12
C LYS A 45 12.28 18.08 -3.32
N LYS A 46 12.10 18.04 -2.01
CA LYS A 46 12.81 17.12 -1.11
C LYS A 46 12.53 15.65 -1.43
N ILE A 47 11.27 15.33 -1.71
CA ILE A 47 10.84 13.96 -1.99
C ILE A 47 11.35 13.49 -3.35
N TYR A 48 11.28 14.33 -4.39
CA TYR A 48 11.48 13.89 -5.78
C TYR A 48 12.78 14.38 -6.44
N LEU A 49 13.28 15.58 -6.12
CA LEU A 49 14.44 16.20 -6.79
C LEU A 49 15.75 16.11 -5.99
N ASP A 50 15.71 16.29 -4.67
CA ASP A 50 16.91 16.26 -3.83
C ASP A 50 17.70 14.94 -3.93
N PRO A 51 17.07 13.76 -4.13
CA PRO A 51 17.80 12.52 -4.40
C PRO A 51 18.55 12.50 -5.74
N ALA A 52 18.46 13.56 -6.55
CA ALA A 52 19.08 13.74 -7.85
C ALA A 52 18.97 12.49 -8.76
N PRO A 53 17.74 11.98 -9.01
CA PRO A 53 17.57 10.75 -9.75
C PRO A 53 18.04 10.91 -11.20
N THR A 54 18.79 9.93 -11.69
CA THR A 54 19.24 9.87 -13.09
C THR A 54 18.29 9.07 -13.99
N LYS A 55 17.39 8.30 -13.38
CA LYS A 55 16.38 7.48 -14.05
C LYS A 55 15.10 7.38 -13.19
N PRO A 56 13.94 7.07 -13.79
CA PRO A 56 12.72 6.76 -13.06
C PRO A 56 12.94 5.65 -12.04
N ARG A 57 12.47 5.91 -10.83
CA ARG A 57 12.38 4.94 -9.73
C ARG A 57 11.33 5.42 -8.76
N TRP A 58 10.82 4.53 -7.92
CA TRP A 58 9.94 4.93 -6.83
C TRP A 58 10.66 5.93 -5.88
N PRO A 59 9.99 7.01 -5.43
CA PRO A 59 8.61 7.43 -5.74
C PRO A 59 8.49 8.42 -6.92
N MET A 60 9.53 8.64 -7.73
CA MET A 60 9.52 9.57 -8.86
C MET A 60 8.90 9.00 -10.15
N SER A 61 8.94 7.68 -10.35
CA SER A 61 8.42 7.05 -11.58
C SER A 61 6.94 7.33 -11.86
N PRO A 62 6.02 7.45 -10.87
CA PRO A 62 4.64 7.86 -11.13
C PRO A 62 4.48 9.36 -11.44
N VAL A 63 5.51 10.18 -11.14
CA VAL A 63 5.52 11.63 -11.40
C VAL A 63 5.91 11.92 -12.84
N CYS A 64 6.96 11.23 -13.29
CA CYS A 64 7.51 11.32 -14.62
C CYS A 64 8.22 10.00 -14.94
N ASP A 65 7.87 9.39 -16.05
CA ASP A 65 8.47 8.15 -16.58
C ASP A 65 9.32 8.40 -17.84
N ILE A 66 9.58 9.68 -18.17
CA ILE A 66 10.29 10.08 -19.40
C ILE A 66 11.81 10.01 -19.18
N GLU A 67 12.41 8.89 -19.54
CA GLU A 67 13.87 8.66 -19.43
C GLU A 67 14.67 9.50 -20.45
N ASP A 68 14.26 9.45 -21.72
CA ASP A 68 15.03 9.95 -22.87
C ASP A 68 14.55 11.32 -23.41
N GLY A 69 13.84 12.09 -22.59
CA GLY A 69 13.39 13.42 -22.99
C GLY A 69 14.56 14.40 -23.17
N PRO A 70 14.43 15.42 -24.05
CA PRO A 70 15.45 16.45 -24.22
C PRO A 70 15.82 17.10 -22.88
N GLY A 71 17.09 17.00 -22.47
CA GLY A 71 17.56 17.53 -21.17
C GLY A 71 17.67 16.50 -20.04
N GLY A 72 17.27 15.25 -20.27
CA GLY A 72 17.43 14.13 -19.32
C GLY A 72 16.35 14.05 -18.24
N TYR A 73 16.32 12.93 -17.52
CA TYR A 73 15.27 12.60 -16.55
C TYR A 73 15.03 13.71 -15.51
N LEU A 74 16.08 14.27 -14.91
CA LEU A 74 15.96 15.29 -13.88
C LEU A 74 15.25 16.57 -14.38
N ALA A 75 15.51 16.97 -15.63
CA ALA A 75 14.84 18.12 -16.24
C ALA A 75 13.35 17.84 -16.48
N ASN A 76 13.03 16.65 -17.00
CA ASN A 76 11.64 16.24 -17.21
C ASN A 76 10.87 16.11 -15.89
N LEU A 77 11.49 15.53 -14.87
CA LEU A 77 10.92 15.42 -13.53
C LEU A 77 10.69 16.80 -12.90
N THR A 78 11.68 17.70 -13.02
CA THR A 78 11.52 19.09 -12.57
C THR A 78 10.35 19.76 -13.28
N LYS A 79 10.23 19.59 -14.60
CA LYS A 79 9.12 20.13 -15.37
C LYS A 79 7.76 19.56 -14.92
N ALA A 80 7.69 18.26 -14.68
CA ALA A 80 6.49 17.59 -14.18
C ALA A 80 6.06 18.16 -12.80
N LEU A 81 7.01 18.52 -11.94
CA LEU A 81 6.72 19.19 -10.67
C LEU A 81 6.36 20.68 -10.87
N GLU A 82 6.91 21.37 -11.85
CA GLU A 82 6.54 22.76 -12.12
C GLU A 82 5.08 22.89 -12.58
N THR A 83 4.63 22.00 -13.46
CA THR A 83 3.34 22.15 -14.16
C THR A 83 2.29 21.13 -13.75
N GLY A 84 2.72 19.94 -13.30
CA GLY A 84 1.84 18.82 -13.00
C GLY A 84 1.22 18.83 -11.59
N PRO A 85 0.42 17.81 -11.28
CA PRO A 85 -0.26 17.69 -9.98
C PRO A 85 0.71 17.45 -8.82
N TYR A 86 1.81 16.73 -9.05
CA TYR A 86 2.76 16.34 -8.00
C TYR A 86 3.58 17.48 -7.39
N GLY A 87 3.64 18.65 -8.04
CA GLY A 87 4.27 19.83 -7.45
C GLY A 87 3.31 20.77 -6.73
N LYS A 88 1.99 20.50 -6.73
CA LYS A 88 1.03 21.24 -5.91
C LYS A 88 1.29 20.98 -4.43
N CYS A 89 0.98 21.96 -3.60
CA CYS A 89 1.03 21.78 -2.15
C CYS A 89 -0.03 20.74 -1.74
N VAL A 90 0.38 19.73 -0.96
CA VAL A 90 -0.50 18.65 -0.48
C VAL A 90 -1.71 19.15 0.36
N TYR A 91 -1.65 20.38 0.88
CA TYR A 91 -2.75 21.02 1.61
C TYR A 91 -3.68 21.88 0.73
N GLU A 92 -3.36 22.04 -0.56
CA GLU A 92 -4.10 22.85 -1.55
C GLU A 92 -4.62 21.99 -2.71
N VAL A 93 -4.67 20.68 -2.51
CA VAL A 93 -5.25 19.71 -3.46
C VAL A 93 -6.54 19.16 -2.88
N ASP A 94 -7.42 18.71 -3.78
CA ASP A 94 -8.64 18.00 -3.43
C ASP A 94 -8.28 16.54 -3.15
N ASN A 95 -7.82 16.29 -1.92
CA ASN A 95 -7.48 14.96 -1.43
C ASN A 95 -8.54 14.52 -0.42
N ASP A 96 -9.04 13.31 -0.58
CA ASP A 96 -9.99 12.66 0.32
C ASP A 96 -9.45 11.35 0.92
N VAL A 97 -8.21 10.99 0.59
CA VAL A 97 -7.55 9.77 1.07
C VAL A 97 -7.26 9.88 2.56
N CYS A 98 -7.62 8.85 3.33
CA CYS A 98 -7.31 8.77 4.75
C CYS A 98 -5.79 8.74 4.98
N ASP A 99 -5.29 9.58 5.88
CA ASP A 99 -3.90 9.51 6.34
C ASP A 99 -3.69 8.51 7.49
N ASN A 100 -4.79 8.06 8.09
CA ASN A 100 -4.84 6.94 9.01
C ASN A 100 -6.19 6.21 8.86
N GLN A 101 -6.15 4.89 8.70
CA GLN A 101 -7.32 4.03 8.71
C GLN A 101 -7.00 2.69 9.37
N VAL A 102 -7.89 2.26 10.27
CA VAL A 102 -7.86 0.96 10.93
C VAL A 102 -9.15 0.21 10.60
N VAL A 103 -9.01 -1.00 10.08
CA VAL A 103 -10.13 -1.89 9.74
C VAL A 103 -10.00 -3.18 10.52
N ASN A 104 -11.05 -3.54 11.25
CA ASN A 104 -11.14 -4.80 11.99
C ASN A 104 -12.12 -5.73 11.30
N PHE A 105 -11.72 -7.00 11.16
CA PHE A 105 -12.48 -8.04 10.48
C PHE A 105 -12.74 -9.20 11.44
N GLU A 106 -13.94 -9.77 11.37
CA GLU A 106 -14.27 -11.07 11.94
C GLU A 106 -14.61 -12.05 10.81
N PHE A 107 -14.10 -13.27 10.92
CA PHE A 107 -14.30 -14.35 9.95
C PHE A 107 -15.23 -15.44 10.49
N SER A 108 -15.78 -16.25 9.58
CA SER A 108 -16.80 -17.26 9.89
C SER A 108 -16.38 -18.34 10.89
N ASP A 109 -15.09 -18.55 11.09
CA ASP A 109 -14.54 -19.50 12.06
C ASP A 109 -14.12 -18.83 13.39
N GLY A 110 -14.43 -17.55 13.56
CA GLY A 110 -14.06 -16.77 14.75
C GLY A 110 -12.67 -16.13 14.68
N ALA A 111 -11.88 -16.38 13.62
CA ALA A 111 -10.62 -15.66 13.45
C ALA A 111 -10.86 -14.16 13.26
N THR A 112 -9.92 -13.34 13.71
CA THR A 112 -9.96 -11.89 13.56
C THR A 112 -8.73 -11.38 12.81
N ALA A 113 -8.86 -10.26 12.11
CA ALA A 113 -7.72 -9.56 11.53
C ALA A 113 -7.88 -8.04 11.69
N THR A 114 -6.75 -7.34 11.70
CA THR A 114 -6.71 -5.87 11.66
C THR A 114 -5.80 -5.43 10.53
N LEU A 115 -6.27 -4.48 9.73
CA LEU A 115 -5.46 -3.75 8.77
C LEU A 115 -5.29 -2.32 9.29
N THR A 116 -4.03 -1.86 9.38
CA THR A 116 -3.70 -0.49 9.77
C THR A 116 -2.91 0.17 8.64
N MET A 117 -3.47 1.23 8.08
CA MET A 117 -2.85 2.05 7.04
C MET A 117 -2.56 3.43 7.62
N VAL A 118 -1.28 3.85 7.60
CA VAL A 118 -0.84 5.13 8.19
C VAL A 118 0.15 5.80 7.24
N ALA A 119 -0.04 7.09 6.97
CA ALA A 119 0.81 7.86 6.07
C ALA A 119 2.15 8.27 6.70
N PHE A 120 2.21 8.37 8.04
CA PHE A 120 3.38 8.86 8.78
C PHE A 120 4.18 7.71 9.36
N THR A 121 5.08 7.15 8.54
CA THR A 121 5.93 6.01 8.91
C THR A 121 7.41 6.34 8.68
N GLU A 122 8.28 5.71 9.46
CA GLU A 122 9.74 5.77 9.27
C GLU A 122 10.14 5.09 7.95
N HIS A 123 9.60 3.90 7.70
CA HIS A 123 9.85 3.16 6.47
C HIS A 123 8.79 3.51 5.42
N LEU A 124 9.26 3.98 4.26
CA LEU A 124 8.39 4.37 3.15
C LEU A 124 7.92 3.13 2.40
N CYS A 125 6.61 2.97 2.29
CA CYS A 125 5.96 1.88 1.54
C CYS A 125 6.35 0.47 2.01
N SER A 126 6.86 0.32 3.23
CA SER A 126 7.14 -0.99 3.83
C SER A 126 5.90 -1.56 4.49
N ARG A 127 5.69 -2.86 4.27
CA ARG A 127 4.57 -3.62 4.83
C ARG A 127 5.06 -4.50 5.98
N LYS A 128 4.18 -4.71 6.95
CA LYS A 128 4.40 -5.63 8.07
C LYS A 128 3.18 -6.51 8.23
N ALA A 129 3.40 -7.79 8.51
CA ALA A 129 2.34 -8.75 8.78
C ALA A 129 2.73 -9.61 9.98
N ILE A 130 1.78 -9.85 10.88
CA ILE A 130 1.94 -10.77 12.00
C ILE A 130 0.76 -11.72 11.98
N VAL A 131 1.05 -13.02 12.03
CA VAL A 131 0.04 -14.08 12.12
C VAL A 131 0.25 -14.82 13.43
N TYR A 132 -0.79 -14.83 14.26
CA TYR A 132 -0.79 -15.50 15.55
C TYR A 132 -1.47 -16.86 15.44
N GLY A 133 -0.79 -17.90 15.89
CA GLY A 133 -1.30 -19.26 15.99
C GLY A 133 -1.29 -19.78 17.42
N THR A 134 -1.79 -21.00 17.62
CA THR A 134 -1.82 -21.65 18.94
C THR A 134 -0.48 -22.24 19.37
N HIS A 135 0.46 -22.40 18.43
CA HIS A 135 1.78 -23.02 18.67
C HIS A 135 2.95 -22.09 18.29
N GLY A 136 2.67 -20.91 17.75
CA GLY A 136 3.72 -20.00 17.31
C GLY A 136 3.18 -18.70 16.73
N GLN A 137 4.12 -17.84 16.35
CA GLN A 137 3.89 -16.56 15.71
C GLN A 137 4.74 -16.46 14.45
N LEU A 138 4.13 -16.03 13.34
CA LEU A 138 4.84 -15.65 12.13
C LEU A 138 4.92 -14.13 12.05
N THR A 139 6.11 -13.58 11.81
CA THR A 139 6.33 -12.15 11.61
C THR A 139 7.03 -11.94 10.28
N TRP A 140 6.51 -11.02 9.48
CA TRP A 140 7.15 -10.53 8.28
C TRP A 140 7.23 -9.00 8.35
N ASP A 141 8.42 -8.46 8.19
CA ASP A 141 8.71 -7.03 8.22
C ASP A 141 9.60 -6.68 7.02
N GLU A 142 9.02 -6.02 6.02
CA GLU A 142 9.72 -5.69 4.78
C GLU A 142 10.98 -4.84 5.01
N SER A 143 11.04 -4.07 6.11
CA SER A 143 12.23 -3.27 6.41
C SER A 143 13.41 -4.09 6.94
N LYS A 144 13.17 -5.34 7.35
CA LYS A 144 14.22 -6.28 7.80
C LYS A 144 14.75 -7.18 6.68
N GLY A 145 13.99 -7.35 5.60
CA GLY A 145 14.35 -8.19 4.46
C GLY A 145 13.21 -9.07 3.95
N HIS A 146 13.54 -10.04 3.11
CA HIS A 146 12.57 -10.91 2.44
C HIS A 146 12.50 -12.30 3.09
N PHE A 147 12.26 -12.34 4.40
CA PHE A 147 12.17 -13.57 5.19
C PHE A 147 11.03 -13.52 6.20
N VAL A 148 10.51 -14.69 6.59
CA VAL A 148 9.49 -14.84 7.64
C VAL A 148 10.16 -15.37 8.90
N GLU A 149 10.00 -14.65 10.01
CA GLU A 149 10.42 -15.08 11.34
C GLU A 149 9.30 -15.96 11.92
N HIS A 150 9.60 -17.21 12.28
CA HIS A 150 8.68 -18.12 12.96
C HIS A 150 9.17 -18.39 14.37
N TYR A 151 8.46 -17.83 15.36
CA TYR A 151 8.70 -18.11 16.77
C TYR A 151 7.83 -19.28 17.23
N ASP A 152 8.46 -20.40 17.60
CA ASP A 152 7.79 -21.59 18.11
C ASP A 152 7.66 -21.52 19.65
N PHE A 153 6.45 -21.73 20.17
CA PHE A 153 6.17 -21.58 21.60
C PHE A 153 6.71 -22.75 22.44
N LEU A 154 6.85 -23.94 21.86
CA LEU A 154 7.32 -25.12 22.57
C LEU A 154 8.84 -25.06 22.78
N SER A 155 9.59 -24.79 21.72
CA SER A 155 11.06 -24.68 21.79
C SER A 155 11.54 -23.31 22.26
N GLN A 156 10.67 -22.30 22.23
CA GLN A 156 11.00 -20.89 22.49
C GLN A 156 12.12 -20.37 21.58
N SER A 157 12.18 -20.87 20.34
CA SER A 157 13.20 -20.48 19.36
C SER A 157 12.57 -19.87 18.11
N THR A 158 13.32 -18.99 17.47
CA THR A 158 12.96 -18.41 16.17
C THR A 158 13.65 -19.16 15.05
N THR A 159 12.88 -19.61 14.06
CA THR A 159 13.38 -20.10 12.78
C THR A 159 13.16 -19.03 11.72
N ILE A 160 14.10 -18.87 10.80
CA ILE A 160 13.97 -17.98 9.65
C ILE A 160 13.58 -18.80 8.43
N HIS A 161 12.52 -18.40 7.75
CA HIS A 161 12.08 -18.99 6.49
C HIS A 161 12.32 -18.00 5.34
N GLU A 162 13.20 -18.38 4.41
CA GLU A 162 13.51 -17.63 3.21
C GLU A 162 12.92 -18.33 1.98
N SER A 163 12.67 -17.57 0.91
CA SER A 163 12.33 -18.16 -0.38
C SER A 163 13.59 -18.61 -1.10
N ASP A 164 13.58 -19.83 -1.64
CA ASP A 164 14.67 -20.34 -2.49
C ASP A 164 14.80 -19.56 -3.81
N VAL A 165 13.79 -18.77 -4.18
CA VAL A 165 13.79 -17.96 -5.40
C VAL A 165 14.03 -16.50 -5.01
N PRO A 166 15.23 -15.95 -5.25
CA PRO A 166 15.46 -14.53 -4.96
C PRO A 166 14.52 -13.69 -5.84
N PRO A 167 13.86 -12.67 -5.28
CA PRO A 167 13.04 -11.77 -6.09
C PRO A 167 13.94 -11.08 -7.12
N PRO A 168 13.43 -10.78 -8.32
CA PRO A 168 14.13 -9.90 -9.24
C PRO A 168 14.22 -8.52 -8.57
N LEU A 169 15.37 -8.26 -7.97
CA LEU A 169 15.66 -7.01 -7.27
C LEU A 169 15.49 -5.84 -8.26
N ASN A 170 14.81 -4.78 -7.83
CA ASN A 170 14.48 -3.58 -8.61
C ASN A 170 13.34 -3.73 -9.65
N TRP A 171 12.45 -4.71 -9.50
CA TRP A 171 11.24 -4.80 -10.33
C TRP A 171 9.96 -4.63 -9.51
N GLY A 172 9.15 -3.63 -9.85
CA GLY A 172 7.79 -3.45 -9.33
C GLY A 172 7.68 -3.41 -7.80
N HIS A 173 6.59 -3.95 -7.27
CA HIS A 173 6.23 -3.98 -5.84
C HIS A 173 7.08 -4.94 -4.97
N GLY A 174 8.41 -4.82 -5.03
CA GLY A 174 9.35 -5.69 -4.31
C GLY A 174 9.57 -7.05 -4.97
N GLY A 175 9.47 -7.11 -6.31
CA GLY A 175 9.58 -8.34 -7.11
C GLY A 175 8.26 -9.10 -7.28
N ALA A 176 7.21 -8.75 -6.54
CA ALA A 176 5.92 -9.44 -6.58
C ALA A 176 5.27 -9.42 -7.99
N ASP A 177 5.38 -8.31 -8.72
CA ASP A 177 4.78 -8.16 -10.06
C ASP A 177 5.39 -9.16 -11.07
N TYR A 178 6.68 -9.46 -10.94
CA TYR A 178 7.32 -10.47 -11.78
C TYR A 178 6.72 -11.85 -11.53
N PHE A 179 6.59 -12.26 -10.27
CA PHE A 179 6.04 -13.58 -9.95
C PHE A 179 4.55 -13.68 -10.31
N LEU A 180 3.79 -12.59 -10.14
CA LEU A 180 2.40 -12.50 -10.59
C LEU A 180 2.31 -12.74 -12.10
N MET A 181 3.13 -12.04 -12.89
CA MET A 181 3.14 -12.20 -14.35
C MET A 181 3.69 -13.55 -14.79
N LYS A 182 4.71 -14.08 -14.11
CA LYS A 182 5.24 -15.44 -14.34
C LYS A 182 4.14 -16.48 -14.17
N SER A 183 3.42 -16.46 -13.04
CA SER A 183 2.29 -17.37 -12.79
C SER A 183 1.21 -17.25 -13.86
N PHE A 184 0.92 -16.04 -14.33
CA PHE A 184 -0.02 -15.83 -15.43
C PHE A 184 0.44 -16.43 -16.76
N VAL A 185 1.69 -16.18 -17.17
CA VAL A 185 2.24 -16.72 -18.42
C VAL A 185 2.31 -18.24 -18.37
N GLU A 186 2.72 -18.81 -17.24
CA GLU A 186 2.76 -20.27 -17.03
C GLU A 186 1.37 -20.89 -17.10
N ALA A 187 0.37 -20.26 -16.47
CA ALA A 187 -1.03 -20.70 -16.54
C ALA A 187 -1.54 -20.77 -17.99
N VAL A 188 -1.29 -19.72 -18.77
CA VAL A 188 -1.72 -19.63 -20.18
C VAL A 188 -0.98 -20.66 -21.03
N ALA A 189 0.33 -20.79 -20.86
CA ALA A 189 1.15 -21.72 -21.63
C ALA A 189 0.80 -23.19 -21.37
N ALA A 190 0.50 -23.53 -20.12
CA ALA A 190 0.09 -24.88 -19.72
C ALA A 190 -1.40 -25.17 -19.99
N GLY A 191 -2.21 -24.13 -20.24
CA GLY A 191 -3.67 -24.26 -20.23
C GLY A 191 -4.22 -24.62 -18.85
N ASP A 192 -3.49 -24.29 -17.78
CA ASP A 192 -3.80 -24.65 -16.40
C ASP A 192 -4.08 -23.40 -15.56
N LYS A 193 -5.36 -23.18 -15.24
CA LYS A 193 -5.79 -22.04 -14.42
C LYS A 193 -5.36 -22.16 -12.95
N ASP A 194 -5.02 -23.35 -12.48
CA ASP A 194 -4.74 -23.60 -11.05
C ASP A 194 -3.36 -23.03 -10.65
N CYS A 195 -2.54 -22.61 -11.62
CA CYS A 195 -1.35 -21.78 -11.39
C CYS A 195 -1.69 -20.38 -10.82
N ILE A 196 -2.95 -19.92 -10.91
CA ILE A 196 -3.40 -18.63 -10.38
C ILE A 196 -4.06 -18.81 -9.02
N LEU A 197 -3.37 -18.41 -7.95
CA LEU A 197 -3.86 -18.53 -6.58
C LEU A 197 -5.01 -17.56 -6.23
N SER A 198 -5.07 -16.40 -6.90
CA SER A 198 -6.11 -15.39 -6.70
C SER A 198 -6.85 -15.11 -8.00
N GLY A 199 -7.87 -15.94 -8.28
CA GLY A 199 -8.73 -15.78 -9.44
C GLY A 199 -9.71 -14.59 -9.34
N PRO A 200 -10.50 -14.32 -10.41
CA PRO A 200 -11.38 -13.17 -10.48
C PRO A 200 -12.46 -13.14 -9.36
N LYS A 201 -12.93 -14.31 -8.92
CA LYS A 201 -13.90 -14.41 -7.82
C LYS A 201 -13.31 -13.93 -6.50
N VAL A 202 -12.10 -14.38 -6.15
CA VAL A 202 -11.39 -13.95 -4.93
C VAL A 202 -11.09 -12.45 -5.00
N SER A 203 -10.64 -11.96 -6.14
CA SER A 203 -10.40 -10.53 -6.35
C SER A 203 -11.69 -9.71 -6.16
N LEU A 204 -12.82 -10.16 -6.71
CA LEU A 204 -14.10 -9.47 -6.51
C LEU A 204 -14.53 -9.48 -5.03
N GLU A 205 -14.40 -10.61 -4.34
CA GLU A 205 -14.71 -10.73 -2.91
C GLU A 205 -13.89 -9.73 -2.07
N THR A 206 -12.58 -9.59 -2.33
CA THR A 206 -11.73 -8.65 -1.56
C THR A 206 -12.03 -7.18 -1.88
N HIS A 207 -12.41 -6.85 -3.12
CA HIS A 207 -12.83 -5.48 -3.47
C HIS A 207 -14.16 -5.11 -2.79
N LEU A 208 -15.11 -6.05 -2.72
CA LEU A 208 -16.36 -5.83 -1.99
C LEU A 208 -16.12 -5.56 -0.49
N LEU A 209 -15.13 -6.22 0.13
CA LEU A 209 -14.73 -5.89 1.51
C LEU A 209 -14.14 -4.48 1.64
N THR A 210 -13.48 -3.97 0.61
CA THR A 210 -12.96 -2.59 0.59
C THR A 210 -14.12 -1.58 0.62
N PHE A 211 -15.13 -1.80 -0.21
CA PHE A 211 -16.34 -0.96 -0.22
C PHE A 211 -17.15 -1.08 1.08
N ALA A 212 -17.26 -2.27 1.66
CA ALA A 212 -17.90 -2.47 2.96
C ALA A 212 -17.13 -1.73 4.07
N ALA A 213 -15.79 -1.74 4.03
CA ALA A 213 -14.96 -0.97 4.97
C ALA A 213 -15.18 0.54 4.81
N GLU A 214 -15.39 1.02 3.60
CA GLU A 214 -15.71 2.44 3.36
C GLU A 214 -17.13 2.80 3.84
N GLU A 215 -18.13 1.95 3.58
CA GLU A 215 -19.49 2.11 4.11
C GLU A 215 -19.47 2.16 5.65
N SER A 216 -18.71 1.28 6.29
CA SER A 216 -18.52 1.27 7.74
C SER A 216 -17.86 2.57 8.24
N ARG A 217 -16.83 3.07 7.54
CA ARG A 217 -16.12 4.30 7.91
C ARG A 217 -17.02 5.53 7.86
N LEU A 218 -17.83 5.64 6.82
CA LEU A 218 -18.71 6.79 6.59
C LEU A 218 -19.95 6.77 7.49
N SER A 219 -20.52 5.58 7.74
CA SER A 219 -21.71 5.42 8.58
C SER A 219 -21.43 5.32 10.08
N GLY A 220 -20.20 4.96 10.47
CA GLY A 220 -19.84 4.61 11.84
C GLY A 220 -20.45 3.28 12.32
N ALA A 221 -21.04 2.49 11.42
CA ALA A 221 -21.70 1.24 11.74
C ALA A 221 -20.82 0.02 11.45
N ILE A 222 -21.11 -1.09 12.11
CA ILE A 222 -20.59 -2.41 11.73
C ILE A 222 -21.30 -2.84 10.46
N VAL A 223 -20.54 -3.16 9.40
CA VAL A 223 -21.08 -3.73 8.16
C VAL A 223 -20.95 -5.24 8.23
N LYS A 224 -21.97 -5.95 7.74
CA LYS A 224 -22.04 -7.42 7.76
C LYS A 224 -22.15 -8.01 6.35
N PRO A 225 -21.04 -8.12 5.60
CA PRO A 225 -21.07 -8.60 4.22
C PRO A 225 -21.76 -9.95 4.03
N SER A 226 -21.71 -10.85 5.03
CA SER A 226 -22.35 -12.16 4.95
C SER A 226 -23.88 -12.13 5.04
N GLU A 227 -24.48 -11.05 5.53
CA GLU A 227 -25.94 -10.91 5.71
C GLU A 227 -26.60 -10.07 4.59
N ASP A 228 -25.82 -9.37 3.78
CA ASP A 228 -26.33 -8.43 2.79
C ASP A 228 -25.98 -8.87 1.34
N PRO A 229 -27.00 -9.11 0.48
CA PRO A 229 -26.80 -9.63 -0.86
C PRO A 229 -26.02 -8.70 -1.80
N ARG A 230 -25.86 -7.41 -1.46
CA ARG A 230 -24.98 -6.48 -2.21
C ARG A 230 -23.53 -6.95 -2.25
N TRP A 231 -23.10 -7.68 -1.22
CA TRP A 231 -21.72 -8.15 -1.07
C TRP A 231 -21.53 -9.61 -1.50
N ALA A 232 -22.58 -10.26 -1.99
CA ALA A 232 -22.52 -11.65 -2.41
C ALA A 232 -21.94 -11.78 -3.83
N VAL A 233 -20.86 -12.54 -3.97
CA VAL A 233 -20.34 -12.92 -5.29
C VAL A 233 -21.06 -14.17 -5.79
N ARG A 234 -21.86 -13.99 -6.85
CA ARG A 234 -22.57 -15.07 -7.53
C ARG A 234 -21.58 -15.88 -8.37
#